data_AF-A0A6L6Q5E7-F1
#
_entry.id   AF-A0A6L6Q5E7-F1
#
_cell.length_a   1.000
_cell.length_b   1.000
_cell.length_c   1.000
_cell.angle_alpha   90.00
_cell.angle_beta   90.00
_cell.angle_gamma   90.00
#
_symmetry.space_group_name_H-M   'P 1'
#
loop_
_entity.id
_entity.type
_entity.pdbx_description
1 polymer ?
#
loop_
_entity_poly.entity_id
_entity_poly.type
_entity_poly.pdbx_seq_one_letter_code
_entity_poly.pdbx_strand_id
1 'polypeptide(L)'
;MSQSNVTATAGNWVYYTIDVPECANTLTVNMSGGTGDGDLYLRYGAQPTANDYICRPYKTGNTESCVQSNPAAGAWYIGVRSYKSFTGVSLTATATP
;
A
#
# COMPACT_ATOMS: atom_id res chain seq x y z
N MET A 1 -5.12 5.32 -8.40
CA MET A 1 -3.65 5.48 -8.45
C MET A 1 -3.05 4.14 -8.82
N SER A 2 -2.18 4.10 -9.82
CA SER A 2 -1.42 2.90 -10.17
C SER A 2 0.03 3.32 -10.41
N GLN A 3 0.94 2.65 -9.72
CA GLN A 3 2.36 2.84 -9.80
C GLN A 3 3.01 1.53 -10.20
N SER A 4 3.62 1.52 -11.38
CA SER A 4 4.38 0.38 -11.88
C SER A 4 5.87 0.62 -11.67
N ASN A 5 6.67 -0.46 -11.70
CA ASN A 5 8.13 -0.40 -11.57
C ASN A 5 8.61 0.24 -10.26
N VAL A 6 7.88 0.01 -9.16
CA VAL A 6 8.33 0.40 -7.83
C VAL A 6 9.58 -0.41 -7.52
N THR A 7 10.63 0.31 -7.14
CA THR A 7 11.92 -0.26 -6.77
C THR A 7 12.36 0.40 -5.47
N ALA A 8 12.86 -0.39 -4.54
CA ALA A 8 13.45 0.13 -3.32
C ALA A 8 14.46 -0.87 -2.76
N THR A 9 15.49 -0.35 -2.10
CA THR A 9 16.58 -1.14 -1.53
C THR A 9 16.21 -1.62 -0.12
N ALA A 10 16.80 -2.74 0.31
CA ALA A 10 16.54 -3.29 1.65
C ALA A 10 16.70 -2.22 2.75
N GLY A 11 15.69 -2.09 3.60
CA GLY A 11 15.63 -1.09 4.67
C GLY A 11 15.00 0.25 4.28
N ASN A 12 14.71 0.49 3.00
CA ASN A 12 14.01 1.70 2.55
C ASN A 12 12.49 1.53 2.55
N TRP A 13 11.82 2.67 2.58
CA TRP A 13 10.38 2.79 2.53
C TRP A 13 9.99 3.65 1.35
N VAL A 14 8.93 3.25 0.66
CA VAL A 14 8.30 4.04 -0.39
C VAL A 14 6.92 4.44 0.11
N TYR A 15 6.68 5.75 0.20
CA TYR A 15 5.40 6.28 0.67
C TYR A 15 4.60 6.84 -0.51
N TYR A 16 3.33 6.52 -0.52
CA TYR A 16 2.33 7.03 -1.44
C TYR A 16 1.13 7.54 -0.67
N THR A 17 0.44 8.50 -1.26
CA THR A 17 -0.78 9.08 -0.68
C THR A 17 -1.90 9.00 -1.68
N ILE A 18 -3.09 8.64 -1.22
CA ILE A 18 -4.32 8.65 -2.00
C ILE A 18 -5.39 9.41 -1.22
N ASP A 19 -6.02 10.36 -1.89
CA ASP A 19 -7.15 11.08 -1.32
C ASP A 19 -8.43 10.28 -1.57
N VAL A 20 -9.13 9.95 -0.49
CA VAL A 20 -10.36 9.15 -0.54
C VAL A 20 -11.54 10.09 -0.33
N PRO A 21 -12.40 10.27 -1.33
CA PRO A 21 -13.58 11.12 -1.17
C PRO A 21 -14.54 10.50 -0.15
N GLU A 22 -15.35 11.34 0.49
CA GLU A 22 -16.39 10.93 1.44
C GLU A 22 -17.45 9.99 0.88
N CYS A 23 -17.63 9.98 -0.44
CA CYS A 23 -18.49 9.02 -1.13
C CYS A 23 -17.85 7.64 -1.28
N ALA A 24 -16.57 7.46 -0.96
CA ALA A 24 -15.87 6.19 -1.18
C ALA A 24 -16.34 5.12 -0.19
N ASN A 25 -16.95 4.06 -0.72
CA ASN A 25 -17.37 2.91 0.07
C ASN A 25 -16.28 1.84 0.19
N THR A 26 -15.31 1.82 -0.72
CA THR A 26 -14.23 0.82 -0.70
C THR A 26 -12.91 1.42 -1.14
N LEU A 27 -11.85 1.18 -0.37
CA LEU A 27 -10.47 1.45 -0.76
C LEU A 27 -9.75 0.12 -0.98
N THR A 28 -9.39 -0.15 -2.23
CA THR A 28 -8.66 -1.35 -2.62
C THR A 28 -7.24 -0.99 -2.99
N VAL A 29 -6.27 -1.57 -2.29
CA VAL A 29 -4.84 -1.46 -2.58
C VAL A 29 -4.30 -2.84 -2.92
N ASN A 30 -3.87 -3.01 -4.17
CA ASN A 30 -3.24 -4.22 -4.65
C ASN A 30 -1.79 -3.96 -4.98
N MET A 31 -0.92 -4.87 -4.58
CA MET A 31 0.47 -4.92 -4.95
C MET A 31 0.73 -6.29 -5.58
N SER A 32 1.46 -6.31 -6.69
CA SER A 32 1.81 -7.55 -7.38
C SER A 32 3.00 -7.38 -8.30
N GLY A 33 3.60 -8.52 -8.69
CA GLY A 33 4.74 -8.56 -9.59
C GLY A 33 6.07 -8.24 -8.90
N GLY A 34 7.11 -8.05 -9.71
CA GLY A 34 8.46 -7.79 -9.23
C GLY A 34 9.14 -8.98 -8.55
N THR A 35 10.36 -8.73 -8.11
CA THR A 35 11.21 -9.67 -7.36
C THR A 35 11.65 -9.01 -6.05
N GLY A 36 11.88 -9.79 -5.00
CA GLY A 36 12.27 -9.29 -3.66
C GLY A 36 11.21 -9.56 -2.59
N ASP A 37 11.31 -8.82 -1.48
CA ASP A 37 10.40 -8.86 -0.34
C ASP A 37 9.97 -7.43 0.01
N GLY A 38 8.87 -6.97 -0.61
CA GLY A 38 8.17 -5.73 -0.27
C GLY A 38 6.93 -6.02 0.57
N ASP A 39 6.77 -5.32 1.68
CA ASP A 39 5.60 -5.40 2.55
C ASP A 39 4.76 -4.13 2.45
N LEU A 40 3.46 -4.29 2.22
CA LEU A 40 2.49 -3.22 2.09
C LEU A 40 1.88 -2.86 3.43
N TYR A 41 1.89 -1.56 3.73
CA TYR A 41 1.28 -0.97 4.90
C TYR A 41 0.29 0.11 4.46
N LEU A 42 -0.92 0.05 4.97
CA LEU A 42 -1.94 1.06 4.74
C LEU A 42 -2.33 1.73 6.07
N ARG A 43 -2.42 3.05 6.08
CA ARG A 43 -2.88 3.84 7.24
C ARG A 43 -3.70 5.05 6.78
N TYR A 44 -4.66 5.46 7.59
CA TYR A 44 -5.48 6.65 7.36
C TYR A 44 -4.96 7.84 8.17
N GLY A 45 -4.92 9.03 7.57
CA GLY A 45 -4.60 10.29 8.24
C GLY A 45 -3.14 10.50 8.65
N ALA A 46 -2.28 9.46 8.59
CA ALA A 46 -0.86 9.55 8.91
C ALA A 46 -0.04 8.48 8.17
N GLN A 47 1.27 8.69 8.06
CA GLN A 47 2.18 7.71 7.46
C GLN A 47 2.18 6.39 8.26
N PRO A 48 2.09 5.24 7.58
CA PRO A 48 2.18 3.95 8.24
C PRO A 48 3.59 3.72 8.79
N THR A 49 3.66 3.01 9.91
CA THR A 49 4.93 2.58 10.52
C THR A 49 4.90 1.07 10.76
N ALA A 50 6.05 0.48 11.10
CA ALA A 50 6.15 -0.96 11.36
C ALA A 50 5.20 -1.46 12.47
N ASN A 51 4.77 -0.56 13.37
CA ASN A 51 3.87 -0.89 14.49
C ASN A 51 2.45 -0.34 14.30
N ASP A 52 2.23 0.54 13.31
CA ASP A 52 1.00 1.33 13.20
C ASP A 52 0.52 1.30 11.75
N TYR A 53 -0.40 0.37 11.50
CA TYR A 53 -1.00 0.07 10.21
C TYR A 53 -2.43 -0.42 10.42
N ILE A 54 -3.32 -0.06 9.50
CA ILE A 54 -4.72 -0.51 9.50
C ILE A 54 -4.84 -1.86 8.81
N CYS A 55 -4.04 -2.06 7.76
CA CYS A 55 -4.16 -3.24 6.93
C CYS A 55 -2.79 -3.70 6.45
N ARG A 56 -2.53 -4.97 6.75
CA ARG A 56 -1.43 -5.76 6.23
C ARG A 56 -1.98 -7.15 5.94
N PRO A 57 -2.31 -7.48 4.68
CA PRO A 57 -2.71 -8.84 4.35
C PRO A 57 -1.51 -9.70 4.68
N TYR A 58 -1.61 -10.60 5.66
CA TYR A 58 -0.53 -11.48 6.13
C TYR A 58 -0.10 -12.52 5.07
N LYS A 59 0.07 -12.11 3.81
CA LYS A 59 0.49 -12.93 2.69
C LYS A 59 1.98 -12.72 2.47
N THR A 60 2.70 -13.82 2.44
CA THR A 60 4.14 -13.82 2.16
C THR A 60 4.37 -13.58 0.66
N GLY A 61 5.10 -12.52 0.30
CA GLY A 61 5.55 -12.22 -1.06
C GLY A 61 5.11 -10.84 -1.56
N ASN A 62 5.47 -10.50 -2.81
CA ASN A 62 5.18 -9.19 -3.41
C ASN A 62 3.71 -9.01 -3.86
N THR A 63 2.88 -10.04 -3.65
CA THR A 63 1.46 -10.04 -4.06
C THR A 63 0.58 -9.87 -2.83
N GLU A 64 0.28 -8.61 -2.51
CA GLU A 64 -0.51 -8.22 -1.35
C GLU A 64 -1.75 -7.47 -1.78
N SER A 65 -2.90 -7.81 -1.18
CA SER A 65 -4.19 -7.17 -1.47
C SER A 65 -4.79 -6.70 -0.16
N CYS A 66 -4.91 -5.39 0.00
CA CYS A 66 -5.65 -4.80 1.10
C CYS A 66 -6.97 -4.22 0.57
N VAL A 67 -8.08 -4.59 1.17
CA VAL A 67 -9.38 -3.98 0.89
C VAL A 67 -9.92 -3.43 2.19
N GLN A 68 -10.11 -2.12 2.23
CA GLN A 68 -10.77 -1.44 3.33
C GLN A 68 -12.21 -1.12 2.92
N SER A 69 -13.16 -1.73 3.62
CA SER A 69 -14.58 -1.41 3.53
C SER A 69 -14.90 -0.18 4.38
N ASN A 70 -15.70 0.73 3.82
CA ASN A 70 -16.10 1.99 4.43
C ASN A 70 -14.91 2.84 4.92
N PRO A 71 -13.95 3.20 4.04
CA PRO A 71 -12.80 4.01 4.41
C PRO A 71 -13.26 5.40 4.88
N ALA A 72 -12.56 5.97 5.86
CA ALA A 72 -12.77 7.35 6.25
C ALA A 72 -12.37 8.30 5.12
N ALA A 73 -13.18 9.34 4.91
CA ALA A 73 -12.93 10.38 3.92
C ALA A 73 -11.66 11.17 4.29
N GLY A 74 -10.72 11.30 3.36
CA GLY A 74 -9.50 12.08 3.54
C GLY A 74 -8.25 11.39 3.01
N ALA A 75 -7.09 11.85 3.46
CA ALA A 75 -5.81 11.35 2.99
C ALA A 75 -5.45 9.99 3.60
N TRP A 76 -5.34 8.98 2.74
CA TRP A 76 -4.79 7.68 3.06
C TRP A 76 -3.33 7.58 2.64
N TYR A 77 -2.52 6.98 3.49
CA TYR A 77 -1.09 6.79 3.30
C TYR A 77 -0.78 5.31 3.12
N ILE A 78 -0.13 5.00 2.02
CA ILE A 78 0.33 3.68 1.66
C ILE A 78 1.85 3.69 1.78
N GLY A 79 2.42 2.83 2.62
CA GLY A 79 3.85 2.66 2.78
C GLY A 79 4.24 1.26 2.32
N VAL A 80 5.21 1.16 1.43
CA VAL A 80 5.81 -0.12 1.03
C VAL A 80 7.18 -0.19 1.67
N ARG A 81 7.39 -1.16 2.56
CA ARG A 81 8.67 -1.38 3.22
C ARG A 81 9.43 -2.47 2.49
N SER A 82 10.66 -2.17 2.05
CA SER A 82 11.57 -3.17 1.50
C SER A 82 12.25 -3.93 2.63
N TYR A 83 11.78 -5.12 2.97
CA TYR A 83 12.56 -6.01 3.83
C TYR A 83 13.79 -6.54 3.08
N LYS A 84 13.64 -6.82 1.79
CA LYS A 84 14.75 -6.99 0.85
C LYS A 84 14.59 -6.05 -0.33
N SER A 85 15.71 -5.79 -0.99
CA SER A 85 15.74 -5.05 -2.26
C SER A 85 14.71 -5.65 -3.20
N PHE A 86 13.70 -4.86 -3.58
CA PHE A 86 12.69 -5.28 -4.52
C PHE A 86 12.69 -4.38 -5.74
N THR A 87 12.36 -4.98 -6.90
CA THR A 87 12.34 -4.25 -8.16
C THR A 87 11.21 -4.73 -9.05
N GLY A 88 10.59 -3.80 -9.79
CA GLY A 88 9.52 -4.13 -10.73
C GLY A 88 8.17 -4.43 -10.08
N VAL A 89 7.97 -4.00 -8.82
CA VAL A 89 6.69 -4.18 -8.12
C VAL A 89 5.67 -3.20 -8.70
N SER A 90 4.43 -3.65 -8.87
CA SER A 90 3.32 -2.83 -9.32
C SER A 90 2.32 -2.67 -8.18
N LEU A 91 2.05 -1.43 -7.80
CA LEU A 91 1.10 -1.05 -6.77
C LEU A 91 -0.08 -0.32 -7.40
N THR A 92 -1.30 -0.66 -7.01
CA THR A 92 -2.52 -0.04 -7.51
C THR A 92 -3.45 0.20 -6.34
N ALA A 93 -3.73 1.46 -6.06
CA ALA A 93 -4.68 1.90 -5.06
C ALA A 93 -5.90 2.56 -5.73
N THR A 94 -7.08 2.02 -5.51
CA THR A 94 -8.34 2.50 -6.09
C THR A 94 -9.34 2.72 -4.98
N ALA A 95 -9.81 3.95 -4.83
CA ALA A 95 -10.97 4.27 -4.01
C ALA A 95 -12.20 4.31 -4.90
N THR A 96 -13.17 3.45 -4.64
CA THR A 96 -14.46 3.44 -5.32
C THR A 96 -15.56 3.93 -4.39
N PRO A 97 -16.45 4.83 -4.87
CA PRO A 97 -17.74 5.04 -4.24
C PRO A 97 -18.64 3.82 -4.34
#